data_AF-A0A7C4CP89-F1
#
_entry.id   AF-A0A7C4CP89-F1
#
_cell.length_a   1.000
_cell.length_b   1.000
_cell.length_c   1.000
_cell.angle_alpha   90.00
_cell.angle_beta   90.00
_cell.angle_gamma   90.00
#
_symmetry.space_group_name_H-M   'P 1'
#
loop_
_entity.id
_entity.type
_entity.pdbx_description
1 polymer ?
#
loop_
_entity_poly.entity_id
_entity_poly.type
_entity_poly.pdbx_seq_one_letter_code
_entity_poly.pdbx_strand_id
1 'polypeptide(L)'
;MKNRTRLDNIVIKIKSIVNNNYFIGIISLLWFLYRSGTKPSRATYPCQRAALWTSYNFLILPTICFLSKTFNRLGLSKLYQKSPFKKLLAKNNLRIFVLIFAVLSAVSLATLFYFETLDKYPKIQHAAPGTGTSTVAIVRVGERSLEEALEEALNYLGGIESIVPEGAKVLIKPNIVDGSPTPTTTPPDIVEALVKIVKRRNPSVVWIAEGSSDWNT
;
A
#
# COMPACT_ATOMS: atom_id res chain seq x y z
N MET A 1 13.62 1.24 -38.74
CA MET A 1 14.80 1.05 -37.86
C MET A 1 14.96 2.11 -36.76
N LYS A 2 14.79 3.42 -37.03
CA LYS A 2 15.05 4.52 -36.07
C LYS A 2 14.18 4.56 -34.80
N ASN A 3 12.95 4.01 -34.83
CA ASN A 3 12.07 3.94 -33.66
C ASN A 3 12.43 2.84 -32.67
N ARG A 4 13.03 1.72 -33.14
CA ARG A 4 13.42 0.59 -32.29
C ARG A 4 14.53 1.01 -31.33
N THR A 5 15.56 1.66 -31.86
CA THR A 5 16.68 2.25 -31.08
C THR A 5 16.24 3.28 -30.04
N ARG A 6 15.14 4.02 -30.27
CA ARG A 6 14.62 5.00 -29.30
C ARG A 6 13.87 4.33 -28.15
N LEU A 7 13.07 3.30 -28.46
CA LEU A 7 12.40 2.48 -27.45
C LEU A 7 13.41 1.71 -26.61
N ASP A 8 14.45 1.13 -27.23
CA ASP A 8 15.51 0.41 -26.53
C ASP A 8 16.25 1.32 -25.55
N ASN A 9 16.57 2.55 -25.95
CA ASN A 9 17.19 3.56 -25.08
C ASN A 9 16.28 3.98 -23.91
N ILE A 10 14.97 4.05 -24.12
CA ILE A 10 14.00 4.34 -23.05
C ILE A 10 13.93 3.17 -22.07
N VAL A 11 13.85 1.93 -22.56
CA VAL A 11 13.81 0.72 -21.74
C VAL A 11 15.09 0.58 -20.92
N ILE A 12 16.26 0.86 -21.50
CA ILE A 12 17.55 0.85 -20.77
C ILE A 12 17.56 1.91 -19.67
N LYS A 13 17.08 3.14 -19.95
CA LYS A 13 16.96 4.18 -18.92
C LYS A 13 15.97 3.79 -17.82
N ILE A 14 14.81 3.24 -18.17
CA ILE A 14 13.82 2.76 -17.19
C ILE A 14 14.43 1.66 -16.33
N LYS A 15 15.09 0.66 -16.93
CA LYS A 15 15.80 -0.39 -16.17
C LYS A 15 16.86 0.20 -15.25
N SER A 16 17.63 1.20 -15.69
CA SER A 16 18.63 1.87 -14.86
C SER A 16 18.00 2.63 -13.68
N ILE A 17 16.80 3.19 -13.85
CA ILE A 17 16.06 3.90 -12.80
C ILE A 17 15.43 2.91 -11.82
N VAL A 18 14.82 1.84 -12.33
CA VAL A 18 14.18 0.77 -11.54
C VAL A 18 15.23 -0.06 -10.80
N ASN A 19 16.46 -0.18 -11.30
CA ASN A 19 17.54 -0.85 -10.57
C ASN A 19 18.22 0.08 -9.55
N ASN A 20 17.84 1.36 -9.50
CA ASN A 20 18.37 2.29 -8.51
C ASN A 20 17.56 2.22 -7.22
N ASN A 21 18.03 1.40 -6.29
CA ASN A 21 17.42 1.21 -4.97
C ASN A 21 17.20 2.53 -4.20
N TYR A 22 18.05 3.55 -4.42
CA TYR A 22 17.88 4.88 -3.80
C TYR A 22 16.64 5.59 -4.33
N PHE A 23 16.45 5.54 -5.65
CA PHE A 23 15.31 6.16 -6.31
C PHE A 23 14.01 5.48 -5.89
N ILE A 24 14.00 4.15 -5.84
CA ILE A 24 12.85 3.37 -5.35
C ILE A 24 12.54 3.69 -3.89
N GLY A 25 13.55 3.75 -3.02
CA GLY A 25 13.38 4.05 -1.60
C GLY A 25 12.76 5.44 -1.36
N ILE A 26 13.25 6.45 -2.06
CA ILE A 26 12.71 7.82 -1.98
C ILE A 26 11.28 7.90 -2.50
N ILE A 27 11.00 7.29 -3.67
CA ILE A 27 9.65 7.27 -4.22
C ILE A 27 8.68 6.52 -3.30
N SER A 28 9.11 5.39 -2.72
CA SER A 28 8.30 4.64 -1.77
C SER A 28 7.95 5.47 -0.53
N LEU A 29 8.90 6.28 -0.04
CA LEU A 29 8.67 7.16 1.10
C LEU A 29 7.70 8.29 0.75
N LEU A 30 7.90 8.94 -0.40
CA LEU A 30 7.00 9.99 -0.88
C LEU A 30 5.58 9.45 -1.12
N TRP A 31 5.46 8.27 -1.71
CA TRP A 31 4.18 7.59 -1.92
C TRP A 31 3.49 7.27 -0.59
N PHE A 32 4.24 6.75 0.38
CA PHE A 32 3.72 6.46 1.72
C PHE A 32 3.19 7.73 2.42
N LEU A 33 3.97 8.82 2.39
CA LEU A 33 3.58 10.09 2.98
C LEU A 33 2.35 10.70 2.28
N TYR A 34 2.31 10.65 0.95
CA TYR A 34 1.18 11.16 0.17
C TYR A 34 -0.12 10.39 0.46
N ARG A 35 -0.05 9.05 0.53
CA ARG A 35 -1.24 8.20 0.70
C ARG A 35 -1.73 8.13 2.16
N SER A 36 -0.80 8.16 3.12
CA SER A 36 -1.15 8.18 4.55
C SER A 36 -1.62 9.57 4.98
N GLY A 37 -0.96 10.63 4.52
CA GLY A 37 -1.37 12.02 4.71
C GLY A 37 -1.78 12.33 6.16
N THR A 38 -2.94 12.96 6.32
CA THR A 38 -3.52 13.31 7.62
C THR A 38 -4.34 12.17 8.26
N LYS A 39 -4.48 11.00 7.61
CA LYS A 39 -5.27 9.87 8.11
C LYS A 39 -4.36 8.68 8.42
N PRO A 40 -3.78 8.62 9.63
CA PRO A 40 -2.72 7.66 9.98
C PRO A 40 -3.18 6.20 9.88
N SER A 41 -4.48 5.91 9.97
CA SER A 41 -5.00 4.55 9.81
C SER A 41 -4.71 3.94 8.43
N ARG A 42 -4.50 4.75 7.38
CA ARG A 42 -4.11 4.26 6.05
C ARG A 42 -2.72 3.64 6.01
N ALA A 43 -1.84 3.96 6.96
CA ALA A 43 -0.51 3.36 7.07
C ALA A 43 -0.57 1.84 7.33
N THR A 44 -1.71 1.34 7.84
CA THR A 44 -1.92 -0.09 8.11
C THR A 44 -2.18 -0.92 6.85
N TYR A 45 -2.55 -0.30 5.73
CA TYR A 45 -2.84 -1.01 4.48
C TYR A 45 -1.61 -1.75 3.96
N PRO A 46 -1.77 -2.95 3.37
CA PRO A 46 -0.63 -3.79 2.98
C PRO A 46 0.34 -3.08 2.02
N CYS A 47 -0.17 -2.31 1.07
CA CYS A 47 0.65 -1.53 0.15
C CYS A 47 1.41 -0.37 0.82
N GLN A 48 0.83 0.23 1.87
CA GLN A 48 1.49 1.28 2.64
C GLN A 48 2.58 0.71 3.55
N ARG A 49 2.33 -0.46 4.14
CA ARG A 49 3.34 -1.20 4.91
C ARG A 49 4.52 -1.63 4.03
N ALA A 50 4.26 -2.15 2.83
CA ALA A 50 5.30 -2.51 1.87
C ALA A 50 6.14 -1.30 1.42
N ALA A 51 5.49 -0.17 1.12
CA ALA A 51 6.17 1.07 0.77
C ALA A 51 7.06 1.58 1.93
N LEU A 52 6.57 1.53 3.16
CA LEU A 52 7.33 1.91 4.35
C LEU A 52 8.54 0.98 4.59
N TRP A 53 8.37 -0.32 4.45
CA TRP A 53 9.46 -1.30 4.62
C TRP A 53 10.56 -1.14 3.56
N THR A 54 10.16 -0.86 2.32
CA THR A 54 11.08 -0.55 1.22
C THR A 54 11.86 0.74 1.49
N SER A 55 11.19 1.76 2.02
CA SER A 55 11.81 3.03 2.44
C SER A 55 12.79 2.85 3.59
N TYR A 56 12.47 1.96 4.55
CA TYR A 56 13.30 1.69 5.71
C TYR A 56 14.62 0.98 5.35
N ASN A 57 14.59 -0.02 4.45
CA ASN A 57 15.80 -0.67 3.95
C ASN A 57 16.76 0.32 3.26
N PHE A 58 16.21 1.32 2.57
CA PHE A 58 17.00 2.40 1.98
C PHE A 58 17.68 3.28 3.05
N LEU A 59 17.06 3.54 4.20
CA LEU A 59 17.69 4.34 5.27
C LEU A 59 18.74 3.54 6.04
N ILE A 60 18.54 2.23 6.21
CA ILE A 60 19.44 1.37 6.99
C ILE A 60 20.72 1.02 6.25
N LEU A 61 20.66 0.62 4.97
CA LEU A 61 21.86 0.11 4.30
C LEU A 61 22.99 1.15 4.14
N PRO A 62 22.72 2.40 3.74
CA PRO A 62 23.73 3.46 3.71
C PRO A 62 24.23 3.82 5.11
N THR A 63 23.38 3.76 6.14
CA THR A 63 23.81 4.02 7.52
C THR A 63 24.70 2.90 8.04
N ILE A 64 24.40 1.62 7.77
CA ILE A 64 25.27 0.48 8.09
C ILE A 64 26.59 0.54 7.30
N CYS A 65 26.56 0.79 5.99
CA CYS A 65 27.78 0.90 5.18
C CYS A 65 28.64 2.11 5.60
N PHE A 66 28.01 3.23 5.92
CA PHE A 66 28.70 4.41 6.44
C PHE A 66 29.27 4.16 7.83
N LEU A 67 28.52 3.54 8.73
CA LEU A 67 28.99 3.12 10.05
C LEU A 67 30.14 2.10 9.92
N SER A 68 30.01 1.09 9.06
CA SER A 68 31.04 0.06 8.82
C SER A 68 32.31 0.64 8.19
N LYS A 69 32.19 1.54 7.21
CA LYS A 69 33.34 2.22 6.60
C LYS A 69 33.98 3.20 7.58
N THR A 70 33.19 3.83 8.45
CA THR A 70 33.67 4.69 9.53
C THR A 70 34.32 3.85 10.63
N PHE A 71 33.80 2.68 10.99
CA PHE A 71 34.37 1.74 11.97
C PHE A 71 35.69 1.13 11.48
N ASN A 72 35.74 0.75 10.20
CA ASN A 72 36.96 0.27 9.53
C ASN A 72 37.99 1.40 9.33
N ARG A 73 37.56 2.64 9.02
CA ARG A 73 38.46 3.81 8.96
C ARG A 73 38.88 4.32 10.34
N LEU A 74 38.10 4.08 11.39
CA LEU A 74 38.44 4.39 12.77
C LEU A 74 39.52 3.45 13.32
N GLY A 75 39.99 2.45 12.56
CA GLY A 75 41.16 1.65 12.93
C GLY A 75 41.05 1.06 14.34
N LEU A 76 39.84 0.70 14.78
CA LEU A 76 39.59 0.16 16.13
C LEU A 76 40.26 -1.20 16.36
N SER A 77 40.73 -1.88 15.32
CA SER A 77 41.59 -3.06 15.46
C SER A 77 43.04 -2.74 15.84
N LYS A 78 43.50 -1.48 15.70
CA LYS A 78 44.88 -1.06 16.05
C LYS A 78 44.95 0.13 17.02
N LEU A 79 43.85 0.85 17.26
CA LEU A 79 43.81 2.04 18.13
C LEU A 79 43.24 1.82 19.55
N TYR A 80 42.93 0.57 19.95
CA TYR A 80 42.67 0.27 21.37
C TYR A 80 43.93 0.46 22.24
N GLN A 81 45.13 0.43 21.67
CA GLN A 81 46.34 0.32 22.49
C GLN A 81 47.13 1.62 22.72
N LYS A 82 47.32 2.54 21.75
CA LYS A 82 48.22 3.70 21.99
C LYS A 82 47.91 4.96 21.15
N SER A 83 47.99 6.12 21.82
CA SER A 83 48.34 7.47 21.30
C SER A 83 47.25 8.56 21.26
N PRO A 84 47.65 9.85 21.29
CA PRO A 84 46.84 11.01 21.69
C PRO A 84 45.94 11.51 20.55
N PHE A 85 44.96 10.70 20.16
CA PHE A 85 43.89 11.01 19.19
C PHE A 85 42.93 12.15 19.63
N LYS A 86 43.29 12.87 20.70
CA LYS A 86 42.45 13.75 21.52
C LYS A 86 42.33 15.18 20.99
N LYS A 87 43.23 15.65 20.12
CA LYS A 87 43.24 17.03 19.60
C LYS A 87 42.64 17.21 18.20
N LEU A 88 42.53 16.15 17.40
CA LEU A 88 42.26 16.22 15.96
C LEU A 88 40.93 15.57 15.52
N LEU A 89 40.04 15.21 16.44
CA LEU A 89 38.58 15.20 16.17
C LEU A 89 38.07 16.61 16.46
N ALA A 90 38.50 17.56 15.63
CA ALA A 90 38.29 18.99 15.82
C ALA A 90 36.82 19.31 16.12
N LYS A 91 36.64 20.09 17.20
CA LYS A 91 35.43 20.31 18.01
C LYS A 91 34.09 20.45 17.26
N ASN A 92 34.09 20.91 16.00
CA ASN A 92 32.86 21.14 15.23
C ASN A 92 32.37 19.91 14.45
N ASN A 93 33.26 19.09 13.86
CA ASN A 93 32.85 17.92 13.08
C ASN A 93 32.36 16.78 13.96
N LEU A 94 32.96 16.61 15.14
CA LEU A 94 32.48 15.65 16.13
C LEU A 94 31.10 16.05 16.68
N ARG A 95 30.86 17.35 16.90
CA ARG A 95 29.54 17.85 17.29
C ARG A 95 28.49 17.62 16.22
N ILE A 96 28.82 17.89 14.96
CA ILE A 96 27.92 17.63 13.82
C ILE A 96 27.63 16.12 13.71
N PHE A 97 28.64 15.27 13.88
CA PHE A 97 28.47 13.82 13.86
C PHE A 97 27.59 13.31 15.00
N VAL A 98 27.83 13.80 16.23
CA VAL A 98 27.02 13.48 17.40
C VAL A 98 25.59 13.97 17.23
N LEU A 99 25.39 15.14 16.62
CA LEU A 99 24.06 15.68 16.30
C LEU A 99 23.35 14.82 15.25
N ILE A 100 24.00 14.46 14.15
CA ILE A 100 23.40 13.61 13.11
C ILE A 100 23.07 12.23 13.67
N PHE A 101 23.98 11.63 14.44
CA PHE A 101 23.74 10.34 15.09
C PHE A 101 22.58 10.44 16.09
N ALA A 102 22.55 11.48 16.94
CA ALA A 102 21.45 11.71 17.88
C ALA A 102 20.11 11.91 17.16
N VAL A 103 20.08 12.64 16.05
CA VAL A 103 18.87 12.83 15.23
C VAL A 103 18.42 11.51 14.61
N LEU A 104 19.34 10.73 14.02
CA LEU A 104 19.01 9.43 13.42
C LEU A 104 18.54 8.42 14.48
N SER A 105 19.18 8.38 15.65
CA SER A 105 18.75 7.57 16.78
C SER A 105 17.39 8.02 17.32
N ALA A 106 17.13 9.33 17.42
CA ALA A 106 15.84 9.87 17.83
C ALA A 106 14.74 9.56 16.82
N VAL A 107 15.02 9.66 15.52
CA VAL A 107 14.08 9.28 14.45
C VAL A 107 13.81 7.78 14.50
N SER A 108 14.85 6.94 14.65
CA SER A 108 14.69 5.49 14.79
C SER A 108 13.86 5.14 16.03
N LEU A 109 14.12 5.77 17.17
CA LEU A 109 13.39 5.53 18.42
C LEU A 109 11.95 6.04 18.32
N ALA A 110 11.73 7.22 17.73
CA ALA A 110 10.39 7.76 17.46
C ALA A 110 9.63 6.87 16.48
N THR A 111 10.31 6.25 15.51
CA THR A 111 9.71 5.31 14.57
C THR A 111 9.36 4.00 15.27
N LEU A 112 10.23 3.45 16.12
CA LEU A 112 9.94 2.28 16.94
C LEU A 112 8.78 2.55 17.91
N PHE A 113 8.78 3.70 18.58
CA PHE A 113 7.70 4.14 19.44
C PHE A 113 6.41 4.36 18.65
N TYR A 114 6.47 4.94 17.46
CA TYR A 114 5.34 5.09 16.56
C TYR A 114 4.80 3.71 16.12
N PHE A 115 5.66 2.74 15.81
CA PHE A 115 5.24 1.37 15.49
C PHE A 115 4.63 0.64 16.69
N GLU A 116 5.23 0.76 17.87
CA GLU A 116 4.68 0.18 19.09
C GLU A 116 3.35 0.87 19.48
N THR A 117 3.25 2.16 19.23
CA THR A 117 1.99 2.91 19.37
C THR A 117 0.99 2.48 18.30
N LEU A 118 1.41 2.20 17.06
CA LEU A 118 0.58 1.61 15.99
C LEU A 118 0.12 0.17 16.27
N ASP A 119 0.90 -0.62 17.01
CA ASP A 119 0.47 -1.93 17.50
C ASP A 119 -0.46 -1.81 18.73
N LYS A 120 -0.37 -0.69 19.49
CA LYS A 120 -1.29 -0.32 20.60
C LYS A 120 -2.56 0.38 20.14
N TYR A 121 -2.53 1.12 19.02
CA TYR A 121 -3.74 1.32 18.24
C TYR A 121 -4.24 -0.08 18.02
N PRO A 122 -5.52 -0.37 18.33
CA PRO A 122 -6.02 -1.68 18.02
C PRO A 122 -5.61 -1.90 16.57
N LYS A 123 -4.82 -2.95 16.32
CA LYS A 123 -4.88 -3.61 15.02
C LYS A 123 -6.35 -3.50 14.67
N ILE A 124 -6.67 -3.05 13.48
CA ILE A 124 -7.99 -3.36 12.97
C ILE A 124 -7.98 -4.90 12.95
N GLN A 125 -8.20 -5.55 14.11
CA GLN A 125 -9.14 -6.61 14.29
C GLN A 125 -10.20 -6.15 13.32
N HIS A 126 -10.23 -6.79 12.15
CA HIS A 126 -11.45 -6.84 11.36
C HIS A 126 -12.53 -6.84 12.41
N ALA A 127 -13.21 -5.70 12.57
CA ALA A 127 -14.04 -5.51 13.74
C ALA A 127 -14.85 -6.79 13.77
N ALA A 128 -14.72 -7.59 14.84
CA ALA A 128 -15.74 -8.59 15.09
C ALA A 128 -17.02 -7.79 14.89
N PRO A 129 -17.87 -8.19 13.91
CA PRO A 129 -18.83 -7.33 13.24
C PRO A 129 -19.42 -6.39 14.28
N GLY A 130 -19.16 -5.09 14.09
CA GLY A 130 -19.10 -4.11 15.16
C GLY A 130 -20.22 -4.28 16.19
N THR A 131 -19.95 -3.93 17.44
CA THR A 131 -20.99 -3.75 18.47
C THR A 131 -22.04 -2.69 18.08
N GLY A 132 -21.86 -1.99 16.96
CA GLY A 132 -22.95 -1.38 16.21
C GLY A 132 -23.58 -2.39 15.25
N THR A 133 -24.82 -2.80 15.52
CA THR A 133 -25.63 -3.56 14.58
C THR A 133 -25.81 -2.72 13.31
N SER A 134 -25.05 -3.03 12.25
CA SER A 134 -25.36 -2.49 10.94
C SER A 134 -26.62 -3.18 10.47
N THR A 135 -27.69 -2.41 10.25
CA THR A 135 -28.88 -2.96 9.62
C THR A 135 -28.52 -3.38 8.21
N VAL A 136 -28.59 -4.69 7.96
CA VAL A 136 -28.35 -5.29 6.66
C VAL A 136 -29.62 -6.02 6.22
N ALA A 137 -29.88 -6.04 4.91
CA ALA A 137 -30.90 -6.89 4.32
C ALA A 137 -30.25 -8.19 3.83
N ILE A 138 -30.87 -9.33 4.14
CA ILE A 138 -30.46 -10.64 3.63
C ILE A 138 -31.61 -11.18 2.80
N VAL A 139 -31.38 -11.33 1.50
CA VAL A 139 -32.36 -11.88 0.56
C VAL A 139 -31.91 -13.27 0.12
N ARG A 140 -32.78 -14.26 0.32
CA ARG A 140 -32.52 -15.64 -0.09
C ARG A 140 -33.13 -15.87 -1.46
N VAL A 141 -32.40 -16.54 -2.36
CA VAL A 141 -32.92 -16.92 -3.68
C VAL A 141 -34.11 -17.87 -3.50
N GLY A 142 -33.96 -19.06 -2.92
CA GLY A 142 -35.10 -19.98 -2.77
C GLY A 142 -35.55 -20.52 -4.13
N GLU A 143 -36.86 -20.54 -4.41
CA GLU A 143 -37.44 -21.07 -5.66
C GLU A 143 -37.49 -20.05 -6.82
N ARG A 144 -37.23 -18.78 -6.55
CA ARG A 144 -37.23 -17.69 -7.55
C ARG A 144 -35.90 -17.60 -8.29
N SER A 145 -35.89 -16.79 -9.35
CA SER A 145 -34.66 -16.46 -10.07
C SER A 145 -33.71 -15.58 -9.24
N LEU A 146 -32.43 -15.61 -9.61
CA LEU A 146 -31.40 -14.77 -9.02
C LEU A 146 -31.66 -13.27 -9.26
N GLU A 147 -32.22 -12.94 -10.41
CA GLU A 147 -32.57 -11.58 -10.82
C GLU A 147 -33.69 -11.02 -9.92
N GLU A 148 -34.74 -11.79 -9.65
CA GLU A 148 -35.82 -11.40 -8.72
C GLU A 148 -35.32 -11.23 -7.28
N ALA A 149 -34.39 -12.07 -6.83
CA ALA A 149 -33.77 -11.93 -5.51
C ALA A 149 -32.91 -10.66 -5.41
N LEU A 150 -32.15 -10.34 -6.46
CA LEU A 150 -31.35 -9.12 -6.52
C LEU A 150 -32.22 -7.86 -6.58
N GLU A 151 -33.32 -7.89 -7.33
CA GLU A 151 -34.27 -6.76 -7.36
C GLU A 151 -34.89 -6.50 -5.99
N GLU A 152 -35.30 -7.54 -5.25
CA GLU A 152 -35.76 -7.36 -3.87
C GLU A 152 -34.67 -6.73 -2.99
N ALA A 153 -33.43 -7.21 -3.10
CA ALA A 153 -32.31 -6.66 -2.34
C ALA A 153 -32.07 -5.16 -2.66
N LEU A 154 -32.14 -4.79 -3.93
CA LEU A 154 -32.00 -3.40 -4.38
C LEU A 154 -33.19 -2.54 -3.96
N ASN A 155 -34.40 -3.09 -3.88
CA ASN A 155 -35.59 -2.38 -3.41
C ASN A 155 -35.47 -1.96 -1.94
N TYR A 156 -34.81 -2.76 -1.09
CA TYR A 156 -34.47 -2.33 0.28
C TYR A 156 -33.52 -1.11 0.32
N LEU A 157 -32.80 -0.84 -0.77
CA LEU A 157 -31.95 0.35 -0.93
C LEU A 157 -32.66 1.52 -1.64
N GLY A 158 -33.98 1.40 -1.89
CA GLY A 158 -34.76 2.39 -2.63
C GLY A 158 -34.86 2.14 -4.13
N GLY A 159 -34.52 0.93 -4.59
CA GLY A 159 -34.63 0.49 -5.98
C GLY A 159 -33.37 0.79 -6.80
N ILE A 160 -33.26 0.16 -7.96
CA ILE A 160 -32.11 0.37 -8.85
C ILE A 160 -32.08 1.81 -9.41
N GLU A 161 -33.25 2.42 -9.56
CA GLU A 161 -33.48 3.80 -10.01
C GLU A 161 -32.74 4.82 -9.15
N SER A 162 -32.69 4.59 -7.83
CA SER A 162 -32.05 5.51 -6.88
C SER A 162 -30.52 5.45 -6.94
N ILE A 163 -29.99 4.32 -7.43
CA ILE A 163 -28.55 4.04 -7.49
C ILE A 163 -28.00 4.34 -8.89
N VAL A 164 -28.75 3.99 -9.94
CA VAL A 164 -28.36 4.11 -11.35
C VAL A 164 -29.38 4.96 -12.11
N PRO A 165 -29.13 6.28 -12.21
CA PRO A 165 -29.88 7.16 -13.08
C PRO A 165 -29.77 6.77 -14.56
N GLU A 166 -30.73 7.21 -15.37
CA GLU A 166 -30.68 6.99 -16.82
C GLU A 166 -29.45 7.64 -17.45
N GLY A 167 -28.80 6.95 -18.39
CA GLY A 167 -27.60 7.43 -19.06
C GLY A 167 -26.31 7.38 -18.22
N ALA A 168 -26.37 6.91 -16.97
CA ALA A 168 -25.20 6.82 -16.09
C ALA A 168 -24.08 5.96 -16.68
N LYS A 169 -22.83 6.27 -16.32
CA LYS A 169 -21.67 5.40 -16.53
C LYS A 169 -21.49 4.54 -15.28
N VAL A 170 -21.56 3.22 -15.43
CA VAL A 170 -21.58 2.30 -14.30
C VAL A 170 -20.31 1.45 -14.28
N LEU A 171 -19.68 1.33 -13.12
CA LEU A 171 -18.58 0.41 -12.86
C LEU A 171 -19.04 -0.63 -11.83
N ILE A 172 -19.02 -1.90 -12.20
CA ILE A 172 -19.31 -3.02 -11.31
C ILE A 172 -17.97 -3.59 -10.84
N LYS A 173 -17.78 -3.62 -9.52
CA LYS A 173 -16.57 -4.10 -8.85
C LYS A 173 -16.88 -5.40 -8.08
N PRO A 174 -16.89 -6.57 -8.74
CA PRO A 174 -17.11 -7.86 -8.06
C PRO A 174 -15.89 -8.25 -7.24
N ASN A 175 -16.05 -9.04 -6.17
CA ASN A 175 -14.87 -9.52 -5.44
C ASN A 175 -14.23 -10.69 -6.22
N ILE A 176 -13.17 -10.41 -6.99
CA ILE A 176 -12.34 -11.42 -7.67
C ILE A 176 -10.97 -11.37 -7.00
N VAL A 177 -10.73 -12.30 -6.08
CA VAL A 177 -9.49 -12.34 -5.29
C VAL A 177 -8.38 -12.96 -6.13
N ASP A 178 -8.61 -14.19 -6.58
CA ASP A 178 -7.76 -15.08 -7.38
C ASP A 178 -8.65 -16.18 -8.01
N GLY A 179 -8.06 -17.31 -8.45
CA GLY A 179 -8.80 -18.48 -8.94
C GLY A 179 -9.60 -19.24 -7.87
N SER A 180 -9.73 -18.72 -6.65
CA SER A 180 -10.49 -19.35 -5.57
C SER A 180 -11.97 -19.51 -5.91
N PRO A 181 -12.60 -20.59 -5.43
CA PRO A 181 -14.02 -20.81 -5.63
C PRO A 181 -14.88 -19.83 -4.82
N THR A 182 -16.16 -19.78 -5.16
CA THR A 182 -17.20 -19.14 -4.35
C THR A 182 -17.26 -19.77 -2.95
N PRO A 183 -17.50 -19.01 -1.87
CA PRO A 183 -17.90 -17.60 -1.83
C PRO A 183 -16.73 -16.60 -1.70
N THR A 184 -15.47 -17.06 -1.75
CA THR A 184 -14.30 -16.17 -1.70
C THR A 184 -14.31 -15.22 -2.88
N THR A 185 -14.56 -15.74 -4.08
CA THR A 185 -14.84 -14.95 -5.28
C THR A 185 -16.36 -14.83 -5.48
N THR A 186 -16.82 -13.66 -5.94
CA THR A 186 -18.24 -13.45 -6.27
C THR A 186 -18.67 -14.40 -7.41
N PRO A 187 -19.77 -15.15 -7.25
CA PRO A 187 -20.33 -15.98 -8.32
C PRO A 187 -20.58 -15.17 -9.61
N PRO A 188 -20.13 -15.65 -10.80
CA PRO A 188 -20.32 -14.91 -12.06
C PRO A 188 -21.78 -14.69 -12.47
N ASP A 189 -22.67 -15.62 -12.12
CA ASP A 189 -24.11 -15.53 -12.36
C ASP A 189 -24.76 -14.35 -11.60
N ILE A 190 -24.30 -14.06 -10.38
CA ILE A 190 -24.72 -12.84 -9.63
C ILE A 190 -24.32 -11.58 -10.38
N VAL A 191 -23.10 -11.55 -10.93
CA VAL A 191 -22.61 -10.40 -11.71
C VAL A 191 -23.42 -10.24 -12.98
N GLU A 192 -23.72 -11.33 -13.69
CA GLU A 192 -24.55 -11.32 -14.89
C GLU A 192 -25.96 -10.79 -14.61
N ALA A 193 -26.62 -11.31 -13.56
CA ALA A 193 -27.94 -10.89 -13.15
C ALA A 193 -27.98 -9.38 -12.81
N LEU A 194 -26.97 -8.89 -12.08
CA LEU A 194 -26.84 -7.46 -11.78
C LEU A 194 -26.65 -6.62 -13.04
N VAL A 195 -25.81 -7.06 -13.99
CA VAL A 195 -25.63 -6.37 -15.28
C VAL A 195 -26.94 -6.27 -16.04
N LYS A 196 -27.75 -7.32 -16.07
CA LYS A 196 -29.07 -7.30 -16.72
C LYS A 196 -30.00 -6.27 -16.08
N ILE A 197 -30.05 -6.21 -14.74
CA ILE A 197 -30.84 -5.22 -14.01
C ILE A 197 -30.35 -3.80 -14.33
N VAL A 198 -29.04 -3.55 -14.26
CA VAL A 198 -28.42 -2.24 -14.56
C VAL A 198 -28.72 -1.80 -15.99
N LYS A 199 -28.67 -2.70 -16.98
CA LYS A 199 -28.94 -2.37 -18.39
C LYS A 199 -30.35 -1.85 -18.64
N ARG A 200 -31.34 -2.23 -17.82
CA ARG A 200 -32.72 -1.71 -17.93
C ARG A 200 -32.82 -0.21 -17.66
N ARG A 201 -31.81 0.37 -17.00
CA ARG A 201 -31.69 1.82 -16.75
C ARG A 201 -31.07 2.60 -17.91
N ASN A 202 -30.84 1.97 -19.06
CA ASN A 202 -30.23 2.59 -20.24
C ASN A 202 -28.92 3.37 -19.90
N PRO A 203 -27.93 2.73 -19.24
CA PRO A 203 -26.66 3.37 -18.92
C PRO A 203 -25.87 3.66 -20.20
N SER A 204 -25.06 4.72 -20.20
CA SER A 204 -24.20 5.04 -21.36
C SER A 204 -23.05 4.05 -21.53
N VAL A 205 -22.59 3.43 -20.44
CA VAL A 205 -21.61 2.35 -20.45
C VAL A 205 -21.69 1.56 -19.15
N VAL A 206 -21.41 0.25 -19.23
CA VAL A 206 -21.20 -0.62 -18.06
C VAL A 206 -19.82 -1.24 -18.18
N TRP A 207 -18.95 -0.97 -17.21
CA TRP A 207 -17.66 -1.62 -17.06
C TRP A 207 -17.71 -2.61 -15.91
N ILE A 208 -17.06 -3.77 -16.08
CA ILE A 208 -16.76 -4.67 -14.98
C ILE A 208 -15.26 -4.54 -14.75
N ALA A 209 -14.85 -4.10 -13.56
CA ALA A 209 -13.45 -3.92 -13.24
C ALA A 209 -13.14 -4.44 -11.85
N GLU A 210 -12.09 -5.24 -11.78
CA GLU A 210 -11.55 -5.75 -10.53
C GLU A 210 -10.02 -5.72 -10.58
N GLY A 211 -9.37 -5.76 -9.41
CA GLY A 211 -7.92 -5.89 -9.31
C GLY A 211 -7.57 -7.03 -8.36
N SER A 212 -6.96 -8.09 -8.88
CA SER A 212 -6.43 -9.17 -8.04
C SER A 212 -5.23 -8.65 -7.25
N SER A 213 -5.16 -9.02 -5.97
CA SER A 213 -3.96 -8.82 -5.16
C SER A 213 -2.91 -9.91 -5.39
N ASP A 214 -3.23 -10.92 -6.19
CA ASP A 214 -2.28 -11.97 -6.57
C ASP A 214 -1.39 -11.49 -7.71
N TRP A 215 -0.07 -11.52 -7.47
CA TRP A 215 0.98 -11.07 -8.39
C TRP A 215 1.46 -12.20 -9.32
N ASN A 216 0.88 -13.40 -9.22
CA ASN A 216 1.18 -14.56 -10.04
C ASN A 216 0.17 -14.72 -11.19
N THR A 217 0.26 -13.85 -12.19
CA THR A 217 -0.26 -14.13 -13.55
C THR A 217 0.90 -14.16 -14.53
#